data_AF-A0A952UZX2-F1
#
_entry.id   AF-A0A952UZX2-F1
#
_cell.length_a   1.000
_cell.length_b   1.000
_cell.length_c   1.000
_cell.angle_alpha   90.00
_cell.angle_beta   90.00
_cell.angle_gamma   90.00
#
_symmetry.space_group_name_H-M   'P 1'
#
loop_
_entity.id
_entity.type
_entity.pdbx_description
1 polymer ?
#
loop_
_entity_poly.entity_id
_entity_poly.type
_entity_poly.pdbx_seq_one_letter_code
_entity_poly.pdbx_strand_id
1 'polypeptide(L)'
;MNTIKLALALTSILAATAVACSAESGDNTGSNEEMATADIDRMFKRPDGLFDVWCTDGSTHVGVTADQIRSNQLCGGGPAPSTSSSSSSSSSSSSSSSSSSGGSAGARCMAPDVPAAATWKAPAPAGNHCTPADIKAIGDAAEAGGGPKEMRDAVAANAACASCVFTDEAGPTWGPIVTTGDGSQGYPNWSACYARTGLGSDACGETFHKQIECIRSMCATCSDDERETCAGETASDATKCGQYDVDAACGGSFQAVDAQCHDWLTLITSNCGGG
;
A
#
# COMPACT_ATOMS: atom_id res chain seq x y z
N MET A 1 -30.20 -1.36 0.07
CA MET A 1 -29.42 -2.12 1.07
C MET A 1 -28.36 -2.89 0.30
N ASN A 2 -27.26 -2.21 -0.03
CA ASN A 2 -26.16 -2.80 -0.79
C ASN A 2 -25.25 -3.50 0.22
N THR A 3 -25.17 -4.83 0.11
CA THR A 3 -24.14 -5.65 0.73
C THR A 3 -22.79 -5.18 0.19
N ILE A 4 -22.14 -4.31 0.96
CA ILE A 4 -20.73 -3.97 0.78
C ILE A 4 -19.97 -5.28 1.00
N LYS A 5 -19.68 -5.98 -0.09
CA LYS A 5 -18.56 -6.92 -0.13
C LYS A 5 -17.37 -6.10 0.33
N LEU A 6 -16.89 -6.37 1.54
CA LEU A 6 -15.74 -5.73 2.14
C LEU A 6 -14.56 -6.07 1.24
N ALA A 7 -14.36 -5.26 0.21
CA ALA A 7 -13.24 -5.40 -0.68
C ALA A 7 -12.00 -5.14 0.18
N LEU A 8 -11.21 -6.20 0.37
CA LEU A 8 -9.78 -6.18 0.70
C LEU A 8 -8.95 -5.40 -0.34
N ALA A 9 -9.51 -4.36 -0.96
CA ALA A 9 -8.91 -3.52 -2.00
C ALA A 9 -8.28 -2.24 -1.43
N LEU A 10 -8.18 -2.11 -0.11
CA LEU A 10 -7.50 -0.99 0.54
C LEU A 10 -6.10 -1.34 1.06
N THR A 11 -5.66 -2.60 0.95
CA THR A 11 -4.32 -3.05 1.36
C THR A 11 -3.20 -2.60 0.41
N SER A 12 -3.53 -1.94 -0.69
CA SER A 12 -2.54 -1.43 -1.67
C SER A 12 -2.23 0.07 -1.53
N ILE A 13 -2.83 0.78 -0.56
CA ILE A 13 -2.90 2.26 -0.60
C ILE A 13 -1.69 2.99 0.01
N LEU A 14 -0.66 2.31 0.55
CA LEU A 14 0.46 3.01 1.23
C LEU A 14 1.86 2.84 0.62
N ALA A 15 1.98 2.34 -0.61
CA ALA A 15 3.26 2.30 -1.33
C ALA A 15 3.26 3.13 -2.63
N ALA A 16 2.47 4.21 -2.72
CA ALA A 16 2.44 5.08 -3.90
C ALA A 16 3.42 6.26 -3.77
N THR A 17 4.71 6.01 -3.96
CA THR A 17 5.56 7.05 -4.58
C THR A 17 5.14 7.16 -6.04
N ALA A 18 4.40 8.22 -6.38
CA ALA A 18 3.81 8.43 -7.70
C ALA A 18 4.80 8.22 -8.87
N VAL A 19 4.47 7.29 -9.76
CA VAL A 19 4.82 7.34 -11.20
C VAL A 19 3.53 7.04 -11.95
N ALA A 20 2.83 8.11 -12.36
CA ALA A 20 1.63 8.02 -13.15
C ALA A 20 1.97 7.79 -14.63
N CYS A 21 1.39 6.76 -15.24
CA CYS A 21 1.16 6.68 -16.70
C CYS A 21 -0.27 6.18 -16.92
N SER A 22 -1.15 7.04 -17.44
CA SER A 22 -2.47 6.66 -17.94
C SER A 22 -2.43 6.45 -19.46
N ALA A 23 -3.25 5.49 -19.89
CA ALA A 23 -3.28 4.73 -21.15
C ALA A 23 -3.91 5.44 -22.37
N GLU A 24 -3.83 4.80 -23.55
CA GLU A 24 -4.97 4.62 -24.48
C GLU A 24 -4.88 3.28 -25.23
N SER A 25 -6.02 2.59 -25.39
CA SER A 25 -6.23 1.48 -26.33
C SER A 25 -6.78 2.03 -27.64
N GLY A 26 -6.11 1.77 -28.76
CA GLY A 26 -6.63 2.09 -30.09
C GLY A 26 -5.60 1.92 -31.21
N ASP A 27 -5.80 0.86 -31.99
CA ASP A 27 -5.22 0.52 -33.29
C ASP A 27 -3.78 -0.05 -33.39
N ASN A 28 -3.77 -1.27 -33.93
CA ASN A 28 -2.63 -2.11 -34.27
C ASN A 28 -1.66 -1.41 -35.24
N THR A 29 -0.55 -0.92 -34.71
CA THR A 29 0.74 -0.87 -35.41
C THR A 29 1.83 -1.26 -34.41
N GLY A 30 2.29 -2.51 -34.49
CA GLY A 30 3.36 -3.04 -33.65
C GLY A 30 4.60 -2.16 -33.76
N SER A 31 4.84 -1.38 -32.71
CA SER A 31 6.09 -0.66 -32.48
C SER A 31 6.97 -1.58 -31.63
N ASN A 32 8.26 -1.65 -31.95
CA ASN A 32 9.23 -2.60 -31.39
C ASN A 32 9.53 -2.44 -29.89
N GLU A 33 8.68 -1.73 -29.15
CA GLU A 33 8.83 -1.33 -27.75
C GLU A 33 8.29 -2.42 -26.79
N GLU A 34 7.33 -3.26 -27.22
CA GLU A 34 6.72 -4.30 -26.36
C GLU A 34 7.63 -5.50 -26.04
N MET A 35 8.79 -5.63 -26.70
CA MET A 35 9.74 -6.70 -26.38
C MET A 35 10.73 -6.34 -25.27
N ALA A 36 10.82 -5.08 -24.84
CA ALA A 36 11.86 -4.65 -23.88
C ALA A 36 11.55 -4.99 -22.41
N THR A 37 10.31 -5.36 -22.07
CA THR A 37 9.89 -5.63 -20.68
C THR A 37 9.53 -7.09 -20.41
N ALA A 38 9.64 -7.98 -21.40
CA ALA A 38 9.24 -9.38 -21.25
C ALA A 38 10.09 -10.16 -20.23
N ASP A 39 11.33 -9.72 -19.98
CA ASP A 39 12.32 -10.44 -19.16
C ASP A 39 12.52 -9.85 -17.75
N ILE A 40 11.72 -8.84 -17.37
CA ILE A 40 11.75 -8.27 -16.02
C ILE A 40 10.67 -8.93 -15.16
N ASP A 41 11.07 -9.63 -14.09
CA ASP A 41 10.16 -10.24 -13.12
C ASP A 41 9.57 -9.18 -12.19
N ARG A 42 10.43 -8.33 -11.62
CA ARG A 42 10.02 -7.20 -10.77
C ARG A 42 11.06 -6.09 -10.76
N MET A 43 10.62 -4.88 -10.44
CA MET A 43 11.50 -3.71 -10.28
C MET A 43 11.11 -2.90 -9.05
N PHE A 44 12.10 -2.25 -8.42
CA PHE A 44 11.91 -1.37 -7.28
C PHE A 44 12.57 -0.01 -7.56
N LYS A 45 11.81 1.08 -7.44
CA LYS A 45 12.32 2.44 -7.61
C LYS A 45 12.85 2.97 -6.28
N ARG A 46 14.08 3.50 -6.30
CA ARG A 46 14.76 4.05 -5.13
C ARG A 46 14.51 5.56 -4.96
N PRO A 47 14.73 6.12 -3.75
CA PRO A 47 14.60 7.56 -3.50
C PRO A 47 15.58 8.43 -4.30
N ASP A 48 16.72 7.87 -4.74
CA ASP A 48 17.71 8.54 -5.59
C ASP A 48 17.31 8.59 -7.09
N GLY A 49 16.14 8.03 -7.43
CA GLY A 49 15.62 8.00 -8.81
C GLY A 49 16.18 6.85 -9.66
N LEU A 50 17.01 5.98 -9.09
CA LEU A 50 17.48 4.75 -9.74
C LEU A 50 16.52 3.58 -9.47
N PHE A 51 16.76 2.46 -10.15
CA PHE A 51 15.94 1.26 -10.04
C PHE A 51 16.79 0.04 -9.70
N ASP A 52 16.21 -0.86 -8.92
CA ASP A 52 16.73 -2.21 -8.74
C ASP A 52 15.81 -3.16 -9.52
N VAL A 53 16.38 -3.94 -10.44
CA VAL A 53 15.65 -4.77 -11.40
C VAL A 53 16.02 -6.24 -11.18
N TRP A 54 15.01 -7.09 -11.04
CA TRP A 54 15.15 -8.54 -11.01
C TRP A 54 14.62 -9.13 -12.31
N CYS A 55 15.44 -9.94 -12.96
CA CYS A 55 15.14 -10.56 -14.23
C CYS A 55 14.57 -11.96 -14.04
N THR A 56 13.85 -12.46 -15.04
CA THR A 56 13.29 -13.82 -15.03
C THR A 56 14.34 -14.93 -15.03
N ASP A 57 15.57 -14.63 -15.50
CA ASP A 57 16.72 -15.53 -15.44
C ASP A 57 17.39 -15.61 -14.04
N GLY A 58 16.87 -14.84 -13.07
CA GLY A 58 17.38 -14.75 -11.71
C GLY A 58 18.50 -13.74 -11.51
N SER A 59 18.95 -13.04 -12.57
CA SER A 59 19.91 -11.96 -12.44
C SER A 59 19.29 -10.72 -11.77
N THR A 60 20.14 -9.91 -11.15
CA THR A 60 19.71 -8.69 -10.46
C THR A 60 20.64 -7.55 -10.82
N HIS A 61 20.07 -6.40 -11.16
CA HIS A 61 20.77 -5.18 -11.48
C HIS A 61 20.35 -4.07 -10.53
N VAL A 62 21.30 -3.50 -9.77
CA VAL A 62 21.05 -2.50 -8.73
C VAL A 62 21.49 -1.13 -9.21
N GLY A 63 20.68 -0.10 -8.96
CA GLY A 63 21.01 1.29 -9.29
C GLY A 63 21.01 1.59 -10.79
N VAL A 64 20.14 0.95 -11.57
CA VAL A 64 20.02 1.20 -13.02
C VAL A 64 19.14 2.41 -13.29
N THR A 65 19.42 3.10 -14.39
CA THR A 65 18.64 4.25 -14.85
C THR A 65 17.44 3.81 -15.69
N ALA A 66 16.40 4.64 -15.75
CA ALA A 66 15.25 4.40 -16.63
C ALA A 66 15.64 4.28 -18.12
N ASP A 67 16.73 4.92 -18.54
CA ASP A 67 17.24 4.81 -19.92
C ASP A 67 17.88 3.43 -20.17
N GLN A 68 18.58 2.85 -19.20
CA GLN A 68 19.16 1.50 -19.31
C GLN A 68 18.09 0.41 -19.39
N ILE A 69 16.99 0.59 -18.63
CA ILE A 69 15.81 -0.29 -18.71
C ILE A 69 15.16 -0.18 -20.09
N ARG A 70 14.87 1.05 -20.55
CA ARG A 70 14.25 1.29 -21.87
C ARG A 70 15.11 0.82 -23.05
N SER A 71 16.43 0.85 -22.90
CA SER A 71 17.38 0.41 -23.93
C SER A 71 17.56 -1.11 -23.99
N ASN A 72 16.80 -1.89 -23.19
CA ASN A 72 16.88 -3.35 -23.09
C ASN A 72 18.31 -3.89 -22.86
N GLN A 73 19.16 -3.13 -22.15
CA GLN A 73 20.53 -3.53 -21.84
C GLN A 73 20.63 -4.47 -20.63
N LEU A 74 19.49 -4.82 -20.04
CA LEU A 74 19.36 -5.61 -18.82
C LEU A 74 18.64 -6.92 -19.16
N CYS A 75 18.77 -7.94 -18.31
CA CYS A 75 18.00 -9.19 -18.43
C CYS A 75 18.16 -9.98 -19.76
N GLY A 76 19.32 -9.89 -20.42
CA GLY A 76 19.67 -10.77 -21.54
C GLY A 76 19.37 -10.25 -22.97
N GLY A 77 18.94 -9.00 -23.12
CA GLY A 77 18.65 -8.36 -24.40
C GLY A 77 19.87 -7.90 -25.23
N GLY A 78 20.83 -8.78 -25.56
CA GLY A 78 21.83 -8.43 -26.58
C GLY A 78 22.96 -9.45 -26.83
N PRO A 79 23.35 -9.70 -28.10
CA PRO A 79 24.49 -10.56 -28.43
C PRO A 79 25.82 -9.95 -27.96
N ALA A 80 26.73 -10.82 -27.50
CA ALA A 80 28.03 -10.51 -26.90
C ALA A 80 28.88 -9.48 -27.69
N PRO A 81 29.71 -8.67 -27.00
CA PRO A 81 30.42 -7.54 -27.61
C PRO A 81 31.59 -8.02 -28.48
N SER A 82 31.61 -7.59 -29.75
CA SER A 82 32.82 -7.58 -30.58
C SER A 82 33.29 -6.15 -30.77
N THR A 83 34.53 -5.93 -30.36
CA THR A 83 35.40 -4.76 -30.55
C THR A 83 35.50 -4.25 -32.00
N SER A 84 35.37 -2.92 -32.19
CA SER A 84 36.27 -2.01 -32.95
C SER A 84 35.56 -0.95 -33.82
N SER A 85 35.88 0.32 -33.53
CA SER A 85 36.27 1.41 -34.45
C SER A 85 35.30 2.04 -35.48
N SER A 86 35.01 3.32 -35.22
CA SER A 86 35.11 4.48 -36.15
C SER A 86 33.96 4.90 -37.07
N SER A 87 33.70 6.22 -36.98
CA SER A 87 33.27 7.22 -37.99
C SER A 87 31.79 7.49 -38.30
N SER A 88 31.34 8.63 -37.74
CA SER A 88 30.83 9.82 -38.44
C SER A 88 29.51 9.78 -39.23
N SER A 89 28.51 10.53 -38.74
CA SER A 89 28.00 11.81 -39.30
C SER A 89 26.47 11.95 -39.18
N SER A 90 26.06 13.05 -38.55
CA SER A 90 24.89 13.92 -38.87
C SER A 90 23.51 13.26 -39.06
N SER A 91 22.44 13.71 -38.40
CA SER A 91 21.74 14.95 -38.76
C SER A 91 20.55 15.23 -37.83
N SER A 92 20.24 16.52 -37.72
CA SER A 92 18.87 17.08 -37.63
C SER A 92 18.14 17.03 -36.28
N SER A 93 18.41 18.09 -35.53
CA SER A 93 17.48 18.85 -34.70
C SER A 93 16.05 18.97 -35.24
N SER A 94 15.07 18.59 -34.40
CA SER A 94 13.70 19.09 -34.43
C SER A 94 13.20 19.27 -33.01
N SER A 95 13.28 20.52 -32.57
CA SER A 95 12.76 21.04 -31.31
C SER A 95 11.23 21.04 -31.35
N SER A 96 10.62 19.98 -30.86
CA SER A 96 9.17 19.94 -30.62
C SER A 96 8.90 20.43 -29.21
N SER A 97 8.79 21.74 -29.07
CA SER A 97 8.32 22.42 -27.86
C SER A 97 6.84 22.12 -27.67
N SER A 98 6.52 20.93 -27.16
CA SER A 98 5.19 20.60 -26.67
C SER A 98 5.01 21.27 -25.32
N SER A 99 4.60 22.54 -25.37
CA SER A 99 4.05 23.28 -24.23
C SER A 99 2.72 22.65 -23.82
N SER A 100 2.77 21.41 -23.35
CA SER A 100 1.69 20.78 -22.62
C SER A 100 1.58 21.55 -21.34
N SER A 101 0.62 22.47 -21.31
CA SER A 101 0.19 23.16 -20.10
C SER A 101 -0.40 22.09 -19.19
N GLY A 102 0.49 21.38 -18.49
CA GLY A 102 0.19 20.40 -17.47
C GLY A 102 -0.43 21.10 -16.29
N GLY A 103 -1.69 21.50 -16.45
CA GLY A 103 -2.54 21.70 -15.29
C GLY A 103 -2.66 20.32 -14.66
N SER A 104 -1.94 20.10 -13.56
CA SER A 104 -2.22 19.00 -12.65
C SER A 104 -3.71 19.04 -12.40
N ALA A 105 -4.45 18.15 -13.05
CA ALA A 105 -5.85 17.92 -12.74
C ALA A 105 -5.84 17.22 -11.37
N GLY A 106 -5.56 17.99 -10.32
CA GLY A 106 -5.63 17.49 -8.95
C GLY A 106 -6.98 16.83 -8.74
N ALA A 107 -7.02 15.81 -7.91
CA ALA A 107 -8.21 14.98 -7.75
C ALA A 107 -9.42 15.86 -7.44
N ARG A 108 -10.33 16.00 -8.42
CA ARG A 108 -11.48 16.91 -8.36
C ARG A 108 -12.51 16.52 -7.29
N CYS A 109 -12.31 15.36 -6.66
CA CYS A 109 -13.22 14.71 -5.74
C CYS A 109 -12.86 14.90 -4.26
N MET A 110 -11.78 15.65 -3.94
CA MET A 110 -11.42 15.94 -2.55
C MET A 110 -12.45 16.83 -1.86
N ALA A 111 -12.79 16.49 -0.61
CA ALA A 111 -13.52 17.38 0.26
C ALA A 111 -12.76 18.71 0.45
N PRO A 112 -13.47 19.85 0.57
CA PRO A 112 -12.85 21.16 0.71
C PRO A 112 -12.23 21.38 2.09
N ASP A 113 -12.77 20.74 3.12
CA ASP A 113 -12.40 20.93 4.52
C ASP A 113 -11.83 19.64 5.11
N VAL A 114 -10.79 19.79 5.92
CA VAL A 114 -10.22 18.66 6.68
C VAL A 114 -11.22 18.22 7.74
N PRO A 115 -11.54 16.91 7.85
CA PRO A 115 -12.40 16.41 8.91
C PRO A 115 -11.77 16.62 10.29
N ALA A 116 -12.62 16.60 11.32
CA ALA A 116 -12.13 16.51 12.70
C ALA A 116 -11.28 15.23 12.88
N ALA A 117 -10.26 15.30 13.73
CA ALA A 117 -9.42 14.15 14.03
C ALA A 117 -10.27 12.98 14.54
N ALA A 118 -10.08 11.81 13.93
CA ALA A 118 -10.76 10.59 14.34
C ALA A 118 -10.38 10.20 15.78
N THR A 119 -11.33 9.60 16.49
CA THR A 119 -11.07 9.04 17.80
C THR A 119 -10.28 7.75 17.63
N TRP A 120 -9.05 7.74 18.13
CA TRP A 120 -8.24 6.54 18.20
C TRP A 120 -8.39 5.86 19.55
N LYS A 121 -8.36 4.53 19.56
CA LYS A 121 -8.28 3.73 20.79
C LYS A 121 -7.06 2.83 20.71
N ALA A 122 -6.22 2.92 21.74
CA ALA A 122 -5.04 2.09 21.84
C ALA A 122 -5.41 0.60 21.79
N PRO A 123 -4.57 -0.23 21.17
CA PRO A 123 -4.76 -1.66 21.25
C PRO A 123 -4.66 -2.15 22.69
N ALA A 124 -5.39 -3.23 22.99
CA ALA A 124 -5.17 -3.93 24.25
C ALA A 124 -3.70 -4.39 24.35
N PRO A 125 -3.16 -4.61 25.57
CA PRO A 125 -1.83 -5.21 25.72
C PRO A 125 -1.73 -6.51 24.90
N ALA A 126 -0.60 -6.68 24.21
CA ALA A 126 -0.37 -7.91 23.44
C ALA A 126 -0.43 -9.13 24.37
N GLY A 127 -0.96 -10.24 23.87
CA GLY A 127 -1.09 -11.47 24.63
C GLY A 127 -0.97 -12.71 23.76
N ASN A 128 -0.67 -13.84 24.39
CA ASN A 128 -0.50 -15.14 23.71
C ASN A 128 -1.83 -15.89 23.73
N HIS A 129 -2.89 -15.27 23.19
CA HIS A 129 -4.27 -15.76 23.28
C HIS A 129 -4.64 -16.70 22.12
N CYS A 130 -4.07 -16.47 20.94
CA CYS A 130 -4.29 -17.24 19.73
C CYS A 130 -3.15 -18.23 19.50
N THR A 131 -3.51 -19.47 19.15
CA THR A 131 -2.58 -20.48 18.66
C THR A 131 -2.39 -20.34 17.15
N PRO A 132 -1.35 -20.96 16.54
CA PRO A 132 -1.23 -21.03 15.09
C PRO A 132 -2.45 -21.64 14.38
N ALA A 133 -3.15 -22.58 15.04
CA ALA A 133 -4.36 -23.18 14.51
C ALA A 133 -5.53 -22.18 14.48
N ASP A 134 -5.66 -21.33 15.51
CA ASP A 134 -6.67 -20.27 15.53
C ASP A 134 -6.41 -19.25 14.42
N ILE A 135 -5.16 -18.78 14.28
CA ILE A 135 -4.77 -17.81 13.25
C ILE A 135 -5.06 -18.37 11.85
N LYS A 136 -4.71 -19.65 11.62
CA LYS A 136 -5.04 -20.34 10.36
C LYS A 136 -6.55 -20.40 10.12
N ALA A 137 -7.35 -20.74 11.13
CA ALA A 137 -8.80 -20.82 10.97
C ALA A 137 -9.44 -19.48 10.62
N ILE A 138 -8.94 -18.38 11.19
CA ILE A 138 -9.36 -17.02 10.82
C ILE A 138 -8.96 -16.73 9.36
N GLY A 139 -7.72 -17.05 8.98
CA GLY A 139 -7.20 -16.93 7.61
C GLY A 139 -8.07 -17.65 6.58
N ASP A 140 -8.32 -18.94 6.81
CA ASP A 140 -9.14 -19.79 5.94
C ASP A 140 -10.58 -19.21 5.79
N ALA A 141 -11.16 -18.69 6.88
CA ALA A 141 -12.49 -18.07 6.85
C ALA A 141 -12.50 -16.77 6.03
N ALA A 142 -11.46 -15.94 6.13
CA ALA A 142 -11.32 -14.72 5.34
C ALA A 142 -11.12 -15.03 3.85
N GLU A 143 -10.28 -16.00 3.51
CA GLU A 143 -10.04 -16.45 2.12
C GLU A 143 -11.30 -17.02 1.48
N ALA A 144 -12.17 -17.67 2.27
CA ALA A 144 -13.49 -18.11 1.83
C ALA A 144 -14.49 -16.95 1.61
N GLY A 145 -14.08 -15.69 1.82
CA GLY A 145 -14.92 -14.50 1.71
C GLY A 145 -15.81 -14.26 2.93
N GLY A 146 -15.51 -14.90 4.07
CA GLY A 146 -16.21 -14.70 5.33
C GLY A 146 -15.98 -13.29 5.88
N GLY A 147 -17.03 -12.72 6.49
CA GLY A 147 -16.92 -11.46 7.21
C GLY A 147 -16.39 -11.66 8.64
N PRO A 148 -16.34 -10.58 9.44
CA PRO A 148 -15.89 -10.65 10.83
C PRO A 148 -16.64 -11.65 11.70
N LYS A 149 -17.92 -11.89 11.42
CA LYS A 149 -18.71 -12.89 12.14
C LYS A 149 -18.23 -14.31 11.85
N GLU A 150 -18.10 -14.67 10.57
CA GLU A 150 -17.62 -16.00 10.16
C GLU A 150 -16.19 -16.25 10.65
N MET A 151 -15.33 -15.24 10.56
CA MET A 151 -13.97 -15.29 11.12
C MET A 151 -13.96 -15.50 12.64
N ARG A 152 -14.86 -14.84 13.38
CA ARG A 152 -15.02 -15.02 14.83
C ARG A 152 -15.53 -16.42 15.16
N ASP A 153 -16.51 -16.92 14.40
CA ASP A 153 -17.09 -18.26 14.58
C ASP A 153 -16.03 -19.36 14.35
N ALA A 154 -15.09 -19.15 13.42
CA ALA A 154 -13.98 -20.06 13.13
C ALA A 154 -13.06 -20.32 14.34
N VAL A 155 -13.00 -19.37 15.30
CA VAL A 155 -12.20 -19.47 16.53
C VAL A 155 -13.05 -19.48 17.80
N ALA A 156 -14.36 -19.75 17.70
CA ALA A 156 -15.27 -19.71 18.84
C ALA A 156 -14.91 -20.68 19.98
N ALA A 157 -14.17 -21.76 19.68
CA ALA A 157 -13.65 -22.69 20.69
C ALA A 157 -12.57 -22.06 21.59
N ASN A 158 -11.90 -20.99 21.12
CA ASN A 158 -10.91 -20.22 21.87
C ASN A 158 -11.41 -18.79 22.13
N ALA A 159 -12.23 -18.64 23.17
CA ALA A 159 -12.83 -17.36 23.55
C ALA A 159 -11.79 -16.25 23.86
N ALA A 160 -10.60 -16.63 24.33
CA ALA A 160 -9.52 -15.66 24.59
C ALA A 160 -8.96 -15.10 23.28
N CYS A 161 -8.70 -15.96 22.29
CA CYS A 161 -8.29 -15.53 20.95
C CYS A 161 -9.37 -14.65 20.31
N ALA A 162 -10.63 -15.10 20.32
CA ALA A 162 -11.74 -14.33 19.76
C ALA A 162 -11.89 -12.94 20.40
N SER A 163 -11.72 -12.83 21.73
CA SER A 163 -11.81 -11.55 22.43
C SER A 163 -10.60 -10.63 22.18
N CYS A 164 -9.42 -11.20 21.92
CA CYS A 164 -8.24 -10.43 21.54
C CYS A 164 -8.34 -9.89 20.11
N VAL A 165 -8.78 -10.74 19.16
CA VAL A 165 -8.84 -10.39 17.74
C VAL A 165 -9.99 -9.44 17.44
N PHE A 166 -11.19 -9.72 17.97
CA PHE A 166 -12.43 -9.05 17.57
C PHE A 166 -13.01 -8.21 18.71
N THR A 167 -12.80 -6.90 18.65
CA THR A 167 -13.27 -5.96 19.67
C THR A 167 -14.39 -5.07 19.16
N ASP A 168 -15.29 -4.67 20.05
CA ASP A 168 -16.37 -3.73 19.73
C ASP A 168 -15.82 -2.31 19.50
N GLU A 169 -16.34 -1.60 18.51
CA GLU A 169 -15.99 -0.20 18.22
C GLU A 169 -16.20 0.71 19.44
N ALA A 170 -17.24 0.50 20.25
CA ALA A 170 -17.52 1.24 21.47
C ALA A 170 -16.61 0.83 22.65
N GLY A 171 -15.89 -0.28 22.55
CA GLY A 171 -14.98 -0.78 23.59
C GLY A 171 -13.86 0.22 23.94
N PRO A 172 -13.22 0.10 25.12
CA PRO A 172 -12.18 1.05 25.55
C PRO A 172 -10.86 0.88 24.79
N THR A 173 -10.65 -0.26 24.14
CA THR A 173 -9.45 -0.62 23.37
C THR A 173 -9.87 -1.34 22.10
N TRP A 174 -9.05 -1.26 21.05
CA TRP A 174 -9.32 -1.92 19.77
C TRP A 174 -8.32 -3.03 19.45
N GLY A 175 -8.81 -4.23 19.17
CA GLY A 175 -8.02 -5.34 18.66
C GLY A 175 -7.74 -5.20 17.16
N PRO A 176 -7.08 -6.22 16.56
CA PRO A 176 -6.84 -6.33 15.12
C PRO A 176 -8.06 -6.08 14.23
N ILE A 177 -9.24 -6.55 14.63
CA ILE A 177 -10.48 -6.39 13.90
C ILE A 177 -11.48 -5.66 14.81
N VAL A 178 -11.87 -4.46 14.41
CA VAL A 178 -12.90 -3.70 15.12
C VAL A 178 -14.23 -4.02 14.49
N THR A 179 -15.14 -4.56 15.28
CA THR A 179 -16.48 -4.94 14.84
C THR A 179 -17.51 -3.88 15.21
N THR A 180 -18.48 -3.65 14.33
CA THR A 180 -19.57 -2.69 14.52
C THR A 180 -20.92 -3.42 14.60
N GLY A 181 -21.90 -2.78 15.25
CA GLY A 181 -23.26 -3.32 15.37
C GLY A 181 -23.31 -4.66 16.12
N ASP A 182 -23.87 -5.68 15.49
CA ASP A 182 -23.99 -7.04 16.04
C ASP A 182 -22.75 -7.92 15.79
N GLY A 183 -21.67 -7.34 15.28
CA GLY A 183 -20.45 -8.05 14.93
C GLY A 183 -20.43 -8.63 13.51
N SER A 184 -21.50 -8.42 12.71
CA SER A 184 -21.53 -8.81 11.30
C SER A 184 -20.64 -7.95 10.41
N GLN A 185 -20.34 -6.73 10.85
CA GLN A 185 -19.48 -5.78 10.15
C GLN A 185 -18.24 -5.48 10.98
N GLY A 186 -17.20 -5.02 10.30
CA GLY A 186 -15.95 -4.64 10.94
C GLY A 186 -14.88 -4.26 9.93
N TYR A 187 -13.79 -3.75 10.47
CA TYR A 187 -12.65 -3.28 9.70
C TYR A 187 -11.33 -3.65 10.37
N PRO A 188 -10.26 -3.86 9.60
CA PRO A 188 -8.94 -4.09 10.16
C PRO A 188 -8.43 -2.80 10.81
N ASN A 189 -7.97 -2.92 12.04
CA ASN A 189 -7.30 -1.85 12.77
C ASN A 189 -5.78 -1.90 12.51
N TRP A 190 -5.36 -1.51 11.31
CA TRP A 190 -3.94 -1.47 10.95
C TRP A 190 -3.10 -0.65 11.94
N SER A 191 -3.68 0.40 12.53
CA SER A 191 -3.00 1.23 13.53
C SER A 191 -2.54 0.46 14.77
N ALA A 192 -3.20 -0.66 15.10
CA ALA A 192 -2.74 -1.53 16.18
C ALA A 192 -1.39 -2.19 15.86
N CYS A 193 -1.13 -2.55 14.59
CA CYS A 193 0.19 -3.04 14.19
C CYS A 193 1.25 -1.95 14.38
N TYR A 194 0.98 -0.75 13.87
CA TYR A 194 1.87 0.42 14.01
C TYR A 194 2.15 0.81 15.47
N ALA A 195 1.24 0.50 16.39
CA ALA A 195 1.44 0.70 17.82
C ALA A 195 2.24 -0.43 18.51
N ARG A 196 2.39 -1.60 17.87
CA ARG A 196 2.87 -2.83 18.51
C ARG A 196 4.11 -3.45 17.91
N THR A 197 4.48 -3.11 16.68
CA THR A 197 5.75 -3.59 16.12
C THR A 197 6.93 -3.14 16.99
N GLY A 198 8.05 -3.86 16.94
CA GLY A 198 9.25 -3.50 17.71
C GLY A 198 9.85 -2.13 17.35
N LEU A 199 9.40 -1.54 16.24
CA LEU A 199 9.77 -0.20 15.76
C LEU A 199 8.62 0.81 15.94
N GLY A 200 7.45 0.35 16.36
CA GLY A 200 6.22 1.13 16.52
C GLY A 200 6.11 1.81 17.88
N SER A 201 5.03 2.58 18.04
CA SER A 201 4.66 3.22 19.31
C SER A 201 3.19 3.61 19.30
N ASP A 202 2.57 3.84 20.46
CA ASP A 202 1.18 4.32 20.52
C ASP A 202 1.01 5.63 19.73
N ALA A 203 2.01 6.53 19.75
CA ALA A 203 2.00 7.76 18.95
C ALA A 203 2.05 7.48 17.43
N CYS A 204 2.84 6.51 17.00
CA CYS A 204 2.92 6.05 15.60
C CYS A 204 1.56 5.48 15.15
N GLY A 205 0.96 4.59 15.94
CA GLY A 205 -0.36 4.03 15.66
C GLY A 205 -1.46 5.11 15.62
N GLU A 206 -1.53 5.98 16.62
CA GLU A 206 -2.54 7.04 16.67
C GLU A 206 -2.42 8.01 15.48
N THR A 207 -1.20 8.43 15.14
CA THR A 207 -0.97 9.36 14.03
C THR A 207 -1.33 8.72 12.69
N PHE A 208 -0.95 7.46 12.48
CA PHE A 208 -1.33 6.69 11.31
C PHE A 208 -2.86 6.55 11.18
N HIS A 209 -3.55 6.22 12.28
CA HIS A 209 -5.02 6.14 12.28
C HIS A 209 -5.66 7.47 11.85
N LYS A 210 -5.23 8.58 12.46
CA LYS A 210 -5.75 9.91 12.12
C LYS A 210 -5.50 10.27 10.66
N GLN A 211 -4.32 9.93 10.13
CA GLN A 211 -4.01 10.17 8.73
C GLN A 211 -4.94 9.39 7.81
N ILE A 212 -5.13 8.09 8.06
CA ILE A 212 -5.96 7.23 7.21
C ILE A 212 -7.45 7.60 7.28
N GLU A 213 -7.98 7.93 8.45
CA GLU A 213 -9.37 8.39 8.57
C GLU A 213 -9.56 9.77 7.91
N CYS A 214 -8.55 10.66 8.00
CA CYS A 214 -8.55 11.91 7.25
C CYS A 214 -8.62 11.64 5.75
N ILE A 215 -7.74 10.78 5.21
CA ILE A 215 -7.70 10.44 3.78
C ILE A 215 -9.04 9.83 3.35
N ARG A 216 -9.57 8.86 4.11
CA ARG A 216 -10.84 8.22 3.82
C ARG A 216 -11.98 9.23 3.73
N SER A 217 -12.06 10.15 4.68
CA SER A 217 -13.12 11.18 4.69
C SER A 217 -12.93 12.20 3.56
N MET A 218 -11.70 12.64 3.31
CA MET A 218 -11.39 13.59 2.24
C MET A 218 -11.67 13.02 0.86
N CYS A 219 -11.44 11.72 0.67
CA CYS A 219 -11.60 11.01 -0.59
C CYS A 219 -12.91 10.23 -0.71
N ALA A 220 -13.86 10.41 0.23
CA ALA A 220 -15.08 9.61 0.31
C ALA A 220 -15.99 9.72 -0.93
N THR A 221 -15.92 10.84 -1.64
CA THR A 221 -16.69 11.09 -2.88
C THR A 221 -15.95 10.74 -4.16
N CYS A 222 -14.70 10.30 -4.06
CA CYS A 222 -13.92 9.88 -5.22
C CYS A 222 -14.44 8.55 -5.77
N SER A 223 -14.36 8.41 -7.09
CA SER A 223 -14.48 7.09 -7.71
C SER A 223 -13.32 6.17 -7.27
N ASP A 224 -13.46 4.87 -7.47
CA ASP A 224 -12.40 3.90 -7.14
C ASP A 224 -11.08 4.25 -7.85
N ASP A 225 -11.15 4.67 -9.12
CA ASP A 225 -9.99 5.05 -9.94
C ASP A 225 -9.31 6.35 -9.46
N GLU A 226 -10.08 7.29 -8.88
CA GLU A 226 -9.54 8.56 -8.37
C GLU A 226 -9.04 8.47 -6.93
N ARG A 227 -9.49 7.46 -6.17
CA ARG A 227 -9.23 7.37 -4.73
C ARG A 227 -7.74 7.26 -4.41
N GLU A 228 -6.97 6.53 -5.21
CA GLU A 228 -5.51 6.40 -5.02
C GLU A 228 -4.80 7.75 -5.22
N THR A 229 -5.13 8.46 -6.29
CA THR A 229 -4.58 9.79 -6.55
C THR A 229 -4.96 10.77 -5.44
N CYS A 230 -6.22 10.74 -5.01
CA CYS A 230 -6.69 11.56 -3.89
C CYS A 230 -5.94 11.26 -2.59
N ALA A 231 -5.71 9.98 -2.27
CA ALA A 231 -4.97 9.58 -1.09
C ALA A 231 -3.53 10.11 -1.11
N GLY A 232 -2.81 9.92 -2.22
CA GLY A 232 -1.43 10.42 -2.36
C GLY A 232 -1.33 11.94 -2.25
N GLU A 233 -2.23 12.68 -2.92
CA GLU A 233 -2.24 14.14 -2.89
C GLU A 233 -2.64 14.69 -1.49
N THR A 234 -3.65 14.11 -0.83
CA THR A 234 -4.06 14.56 0.53
C THR A 234 -3.04 14.19 1.61
N ALA A 235 -2.37 13.05 1.49
CA ALA A 235 -1.30 12.65 2.41
C ALA A 235 -0.04 13.51 2.25
N SER A 236 0.24 14.02 1.04
CA SER A 236 1.41 14.88 0.78
C SER A 236 1.18 16.35 1.14
N ASP A 237 -0.08 16.78 1.23
CA ASP A 237 -0.44 18.16 1.58
C ASP A 237 -0.47 18.36 3.10
N ALA A 238 0.52 19.08 3.62
CA ALA A 238 0.67 19.39 5.05
C ALA A 238 -0.47 20.25 5.62
N THR A 239 -1.29 20.89 4.77
CA THR A 239 -2.50 21.61 5.20
C THR A 239 -3.75 20.72 5.22
N LYS A 240 -3.62 19.48 4.73
CA LYS A 240 -4.68 18.44 4.71
C LYS A 240 -4.29 17.25 5.57
N CYS A 241 -4.27 16.02 5.04
CA CYS A 241 -3.97 14.83 5.82
C CYS A 241 -2.47 14.64 6.05
N GLY A 242 -1.61 15.32 5.28
CA GLY A 242 -0.17 15.40 5.54
C GLY A 242 0.21 16.13 6.83
N GLN A 243 -0.75 16.79 7.50
CA GLN A 243 -0.52 17.38 8.83
C GLN A 243 -0.21 16.32 9.90
N TYR A 244 -0.61 15.07 9.65
CA TYR A 244 -0.30 13.93 10.50
C TYR A 244 1.04 13.33 10.05
N ASP A 245 2.13 13.83 10.61
CA ASP A 245 3.49 13.36 10.29
C ASP A 245 3.75 11.97 10.90
N VAL A 246 3.32 10.93 10.17
CA VAL A 246 3.44 9.54 10.60
C VAL A 246 4.92 9.14 10.71
N ASP A 247 5.77 9.58 9.79
CA ASP A 247 7.20 9.24 9.83
C ASP A 247 7.85 9.77 11.10
N ALA A 248 7.61 11.04 11.46
CA ALA A 248 8.09 11.58 12.73
C ALA A 248 7.49 10.85 13.95
N ALA A 249 6.20 10.52 13.94
CA ALA A 249 5.54 9.79 15.03
C ALA A 249 6.08 8.36 15.20
N CYS A 250 6.57 7.76 14.12
CA CYS A 250 7.26 6.47 14.10
C CYS A 250 8.79 6.61 14.21
N GLY A 251 9.31 7.76 14.62
CA GLY A 251 10.74 7.98 14.85
C GLY A 251 11.63 7.87 13.61
N GLY A 252 11.09 8.20 12.43
CA GLY A 252 11.78 8.08 11.13
C GLY A 252 11.83 6.65 10.59
N SER A 253 11.03 5.74 11.15
CA SER A 253 11.03 4.31 10.79
C SER A 253 9.73 3.86 10.12
N PHE A 254 8.91 4.79 9.62
CA PHE A 254 7.59 4.45 9.07
C PHE A 254 7.66 3.35 8.00
N GLN A 255 8.59 3.43 7.04
CA GLN A 255 8.73 2.40 6.00
C GLN A 255 9.05 1.01 6.56
N ALA A 256 9.85 0.94 7.62
CA ALA A 256 10.20 -0.33 8.27
C ALA A 256 9.02 -0.88 9.09
N VAL A 257 8.23 -0.01 9.73
CA VAL A 257 6.99 -0.37 10.41
C VAL A 257 5.93 -0.85 9.41
N ASP A 258 5.71 -0.10 8.33
CA ASP A 258 4.72 -0.44 7.28
C ASP A 258 5.04 -1.79 6.63
N ALA A 259 6.30 -2.06 6.33
CA ALA A 259 6.75 -3.35 5.82
C ALA A 259 6.40 -4.53 6.77
N GLN A 260 6.28 -4.30 8.07
CA GLN A 260 5.85 -5.32 9.05
C GLN A 260 4.32 -5.41 9.19
N CYS A 261 3.58 -4.41 8.69
CA CYS A 261 2.14 -4.27 8.90
C CYS A 261 1.29 -4.48 7.64
N HIS A 262 1.89 -4.90 6.51
CA HIS A 262 1.19 -5.05 5.23
C HIS A 262 0.20 -6.23 5.17
N ASP A 263 0.30 -7.17 6.11
CA ASP A 263 -0.53 -8.39 6.16
C ASP A 263 -1.36 -8.45 7.44
N TRP A 264 -2.66 -8.75 7.28
CA TRP A 264 -3.61 -8.71 8.38
C TRP A 264 -3.46 -9.92 9.31
N LEU A 265 -2.95 -11.06 8.80
CA LEU A 265 -2.59 -12.21 9.66
C LEU A 265 -1.37 -11.87 10.52
N THR A 266 -0.42 -11.10 9.99
CA THR A 266 0.71 -10.56 10.75
C THR A 266 0.23 -9.59 11.84
N LEU A 267 -0.76 -8.75 11.56
CA LEU A 267 -1.43 -7.91 12.56
C LEU A 267 -2.04 -8.76 13.70
N ILE A 268 -2.75 -9.84 13.38
CA ILE A 268 -3.31 -10.75 14.39
C ILE A 268 -2.21 -11.45 15.19
N THR A 269 -1.17 -11.93 14.53
CA THR A 269 -0.07 -12.67 15.15
C THR A 269 0.68 -11.78 16.15
N SER A 270 1.02 -10.55 15.77
CA SER A 270 1.73 -9.59 16.63
C SER A 270 0.90 -9.16 17.85
N ASN A 271 -0.42 -9.04 17.72
CA ASN A 271 -1.27 -8.61 18.83
C ASN A 271 -1.73 -9.75 19.73
N CYS A 272 -2.01 -10.92 19.16
CA CYS A 272 -2.72 -12.00 19.83
C CYS A 272 -2.01 -13.36 19.80
N GLY A 273 -0.96 -13.53 18.97
CA GLY A 273 -0.22 -14.78 18.81
C GLY A 273 0.99 -14.93 19.73
N GLY A 274 1.43 -13.84 20.38
CA GLY A 274 2.57 -13.87 21.30
C GLY A 274 3.95 -13.86 20.66
N GLY A 275 4.11 -13.01 19.64
CA GLY A 275 5.39 -12.77 18.96
C GLY A 275 6.49 -12.20 19.85
#